data_AF-A0A5P2CI91-F1
#
_entry.id   AF-A0A5P2CI91-F1
#
_cell.length_a   1.000
_cell.length_b   1.000
_cell.length_c   1.000
_cell.angle_alpha   90.00
_cell.angle_beta   90.00
_cell.angle_gamma   90.00
#
_symmetry.space_group_name_H-M   'P 1'
#
loop_
_entity.id
_entity.type
_entity.pdbx_description
1 polymer ?
#
loop_
_entity_poly.entity_id
_entity_poly.type
_entity_poly.pdbx_seq_one_letter_code
_entity_poly.pdbx_strand_id
1 'polypeptide(L)'
;MGKPDTRHLDRQIRETTRKLDAARQRQMWPLNGRERRAILAAMTSVSVKVARHKSTDRDVTKADQAWESAATRLQAEITALETERQNAVNAAAAEKAAKTAKKSSGWW
;
A
#
# COMPACT_ATOMS: atom_id res chain seq x y z
N MET A 1 -16.34 10.32 26.04
CA MET A 1 -15.11 9.61 25.62
C MET A 1 -15.27 9.25 24.15
N GLY A 2 -14.72 10.04 23.22
CA GLY A 2 -14.67 9.63 21.82
C GLY A 2 -13.40 8.81 21.60
N LYS A 3 -13.53 7.55 21.18
CA LYS A 3 -12.37 6.83 20.62
C LYS A 3 -11.98 7.56 19.32
N PRO A 4 -10.69 7.72 19.00
CA PRO A 4 -10.31 8.27 17.70
C PRO A 4 -10.96 7.42 16.62
N ASP A 5 -11.63 8.05 15.65
CA ASP A 5 -12.29 7.33 14.56
C ASP A 5 -11.24 6.88 13.53
N THR A 6 -10.47 5.85 13.90
CA THR A 6 -9.47 5.23 13.02
C THR A 6 -10.07 4.13 12.16
N ARG A 7 -11.37 3.85 12.29
CA ARG A 7 -12.01 2.69 11.62
C ARG A 7 -11.92 2.78 10.10
N HIS A 8 -11.99 4.00 9.57
CA HIS A 8 -11.80 4.24 8.14
C HIS A 8 -10.38 3.91 7.69
N LEU A 9 -9.36 4.38 8.42
CA LEU A 9 -7.95 4.09 8.15
C LEU A 9 -7.65 2.59 8.28
N ASP A 10 -8.15 1.93 9.34
CA ASP A 10 -8.00 0.49 9.55
C ASP A 10 -8.68 -0.32 8.43
N ARG A 11 -9.77 0.18 7.85
CA ARG A 11 -10.41 -0.45 6.69
C ARG A 11 -9.55 -0.27 5.43
N GLN A 12 -9.06 0.93 5.18
CA GLN A 12 -8.20 1.21 4.03
C GLN A 12 -6.90 0.40 4.08
N ILE A 13 -6.24 0.34 5.24
CA ILE A 13 -5.05 -0.49 5.47
C ILE A 13 -5.36 -1.95 5.12
N ARG A 14 -6.46 -2.51 5.62
CA ARG A 14 -6.83 -3.90 5.30
C ARG A 14 -7.08 -4.12 3.80
N GLU A 15 -7.72 -3.16 3.13
CA GLU A 15 -7.97 -3.24 1.69
C GLU A 15 -6.68 -3.12 0.87
N THR A 16 -5.74 -2.26 1.27
CA THR A 16 -4.44 -2.10 0.60
C THR A 16 -3.49 -3.26 0.88
N THR A 17 -3.51 -3.85 2.08
CA THR A 17 -2.79 -5.10 2.39
C THR A 17 -3.28 -6.24 1.51
N ARG A 18 -4.59 -6.40 1.30
CA ARG A 18 -5.12 -7.42 0.37
C ARG A 18 -4.65 -7.21 -1.07
N LYS A 19 -4.53 -5.95 -1.50
CA LYS A 19 -3.95 -5.62 -2.82
C LYS A 19 -2.47 -5.98 -2.88
N LEU A 20 -1.71 -5.75 -1.81
CA LEU A 20 -0.29 -6.11 -1.73
C LEU A 20 -0.10 -7.62 -1.83
N ASP A 21 -0.89 -8.40 -1.09
CA ASP A 21 -0.85 -9.87 -1.15
C ASP A 21 -1.20 -10.38 -2.55
N ALA A 22 -2.23 -9.79 -3.17
CA ALA A 22 -2.59 -10.11 -4.55
C ALA A 22 -1.47 -9.76 -5.55
N ALA A 23 -0.78 -8.62 -5.37
CA ALA A 23 0.34 -8.23 -6.22
C ALA A 23 1.52 -9.20 -6.07
N ARG A 24 1.80 -9.67 -4.84
CA ARG A 24 2.82 -10.69 -4.56
C ARG A 24 2.47 -12.05 -5.18
N GLN A 25 1.19 -12.40 -5.23
CA GLN A 25 0.69 -13.60 -5.92
C GLN A 25 0.58 -13.43 -7.44
N ARG A 26 1.13 -12.36 -8.01
CA ARG A 26 1.07 -12.02 -9.45
C ARG A 26 -0.35 -11.91 -10.01
N GLN A 27 -1.31 -11.50 -9.18
CA GLN A 27 -2.67 -11.20 -9.65
C GLN A 27 -2.72 -9.79 -10.26
N MET A 28 -3.46 -9.62 -11.36
CA MET A 28 -3.45 -8.36 -12.12
C MET A 28 -4.39 -7.27 -11.58
N TRP A 29 -5.39 -7.62 -10.77
CA TRP A 29 -6.39 -6.66 -10.30
C TRP A 29 -5.85 -5.50 -9.43
N PRO A 30 -4.80 -5.64 -8.57
CA PRO A 30 -4.30 -4.55 -7.73
C PRO A 30 -3.37 -3.57 -8.48
N LEU A 31 -3.01 -3.88 -9.73
CA LEU A 31 -2.13 -3.07 -10.56
C LEU A 31 -2.85 -1.84 -11.11
N ASN A 32 -2.13 -0.72 -11.16
CA ASN A 32 -2.59 0.47 -11.88
C ASN A 32 -2.42 0.32 -13.41
N GLY A 33 -2.96 1.28 -14.18
CA GLY A 33 -2.91 1.21 -15.64
C GLY A 33 -1.50 1.19 -16.24
N ARG A 34 -0.52 1.85 -15.59
CA ARG A 34 0.87 1.88 -16.06
C ARG A 34 1.56 0.54 -15.83
N GLU A 35 1.37 -0.04 -14.65
CA GLU A 35 1.90 -1.35 -14.25
C GLU A 35 1.30 -2.47 -15.13
N ARG A 36 -0.02 -2.44 -15.36
CA ARG A 36 -0.68 -3.40 -16.28
C ARG A 36 -0.13 -3.31 -17.70
N ARG A 37 0.04 -2.11 -18.24
CA ARG A 37 0.62 -1.92 -19.58
C ARG A 37 2.06 -2.42 -19.65
N ALA A 38 2.86 -2.21 -18.61
CA ALA A 38 4.25 -2.70 -18.56
C ALA A 38 4.30 -4.24 -18.60
N ILE A 39 3.46 -4.91 -17.81
CA ILE A 39 3.37 -6.38 -17.80
C ILE A 39 2.87 -6.91 -19.15
N LEU A 40 1.80 -6.33 -19.69
CA LEU A 40 1.26 -6.74 -20.99
C LEU A 40 2.27 -6.53 -22.13
N ALA A 41 2.99 -5.41 -22.13
CA ALA A 41 4.04 -5.15 -23.12
C ALA A 41 5.20 -6.14 -23.01
N ALA A 42 5.56 -6.55 -21.80
CA ALA A 42 6.57 -7.58 -21.59
C ALA A 42 6.09 -8.96 -22.06
N MET A 43 4.83 -9.33 -21.81
CA MET A 43 4.27 -10.61 -22.28
C MET A 43 4.19 -10.68 -23.80
N THR A 44 3.79 -9.59 -24.46
CA THR A 44 3.74 -9.55 -25.93
C THR A 44 5.15 -9.59 -26.53
N SER A 45 6.13 -8.90 -25.94
CA SER A 45 7.51 -8.96 -26.42
C SER A 45 8.13 -10.34 -26.23
N VAL A 46 7.86 -11.02 -25.11
CA VAL A 46 8.26 -12.43 -24.89
C VAL A 46 7.69 -13.31 -25.99
N SER A 47 6.39 -13.21 -26.27
CA SER A 47 5.73 -14.04 -27.29
C SER A 47 6.35 -13.86 -28.68
N VAL A 48 6.62 -12.62 -29.08
CA VAL A 48 7.26 -12.30 -30.36
C VAL A 48 8.70 -12.84 -30.43
N LYS A 49 9.45 -12.78 -29.32
CA LYS A 49 10.82 -13.27 -29.28
C LYS A 49 10.91 -14.79 -29.27
N VAL A 50 10.03 -15.48 -28.55
CA VAL A 50 9.92 -16.95 -28.59
C VAL A 50 9.64 -17.41 -30.02
N ALA A 51 8.67 -16.80 -30.70
CA ALA A 51 8.36 -17.11 -32.11
C ALA A 51 9.53 -16.85 -33.07
N ARG A 52 10.48 -15.99 -32.69
CA ARG A 52 11.69 -15.66 -33.46
C ARG A 52 12.95 -16.37 -32.94
N HIS A 53 12.82 -17.32 -32.01
CA HIS A 53 13.93 -18.01 -31.34
C HIS A 53 14.98 -17.05 -30.74
N LYS A 54 14.53 -15.92 -30.17
CA LYS A 54 15.38 -14.92 -29.51
C LYS A 54 15.26 -15.02 -27.99
N SER A 55 16.33 -14.63 -27.27
CA SER A 55 16.33 -14.56 -25.80
C SER A 55 15.25 -13.60 -25.26
N THR A 56 14.54 -14.08 -24.23
CA THR A 56 13.43 -13.38 -23.55
C THR A 56 13.83 -12.80 -22.19
N ASP A 57 15.06 -13.04 -21.72
CA ASP A 57 15.48 -12.78 -20.34
C ASP A 57 15.19 -11.35 -19.91
N ARG A 58 15.54 -10.39 -20.78
CA ARG A 58 15.32 -8.96 -20.51
C ARG A 58 13.83 -8.60 -20.37
N ASP A 59 12.94 -9.26 -21.09
CA ASP A 59 11.51 -8.98 -21.02
C ASP A 59 10.88 -9.63 -19.78
N VAL A 60 11.35 -10.82 -19.40
CA VAL A 60 10.98 -11.45 -18.12
C VAL A 60 11.41 -10.56 -16.95
N THR A 61 12.65 -10.06 -16.95
CA THR A 61 13.12 -9.12 -15.93
C THR A 61 12.28 -7.85 -15.88
N LYS A 62 11.85 -7.30 -17.03
CA LYS A 62 10.95 -6.13 -17.05
C LYS A 62 9.58 -6.44 -16.46
N ALA A 63 9.04 -7.63 -16.71
CA ALA A 63 7.80 -8.07 -16.10
C ALA A 63 7.95 -8.18 -14.58
N ASP A 64 9.05 -8.78 -14.10
CA ASP A 64 9.35 -8.89 -12.67
C ASP A 64 9.51 -7.51 -12.01
N GLN A 65 10.24 -6.60 -12.64
CA GLN A 65 10.39 -5.21 -12.18
C GLN A 65 9.04 -4.48 -12.09
N ALA A 66 8.11 -4.75 -13.00
CA ALA A 66 6.78 -4.16 -12.95
C ALA A 66 5.96 -4.67 -11.75
N TRP A 67 6.10 -5.96 -11.41
CA TRP A 67 5.50 -6.54 -10.21
C TRP A 67 6.10 -5.96 -8.93
N GLU A 68 7.43 -5.86 -8.86
CA GLU A 68 8.13 -5.26 -7.72
C GLU A 68 7.78 -3.79 -7.54
N SER A 69 7.68 -3.03 -8.63
CA SER A 69 7.24 -1.64 -8.61
C SER A 69 5.84 -1.50 -8.02
N ALA A 70 4.92 -2.40 -8.37
CA ALA A 70 3.56 -2.40 -7.83
C ALA A 70 3.52 -2.74 -6.34
N ALA A 71 4.28 -3.76 -5.92
CA ALA A 71 4.41 -4.12 -4.52
C ALA A 71 5.00 -2.98 -3.68
N THR A 72 6.02 -2.29 -4.21
CA THR A 72 6.68 -1.15 -3.55
C THR A 72 5.72 0.02 -3.37
N ARG A 73 4.94 0.37 -4.41
CA ARG A 73 3.91 1.40 -4.32
C ARG A 73 2.86 1.07 -3.25
N LEU A 74 2.32 -0.15 -3.27
CA LEU A 74 1.30 -0.58 -2.31
C LEU A 74 1.84 -0.60 -0.87
N GLN A 75 3.10 -0.98 -0.69
CA GLN A 75 3.76 -0.90 0.60
C GLN A 75 3.90 0.56 1.07
N ALA A 76 4.28 1.48 0.18
CA ALA A 76 4.37 2.90 0.51
C ALA A 76 3.00 3.49 0.90
N GLU A 77 1.92 3.11 0.20
CA GLU A 77 0.55 3.50 0.55
C GLU A 77 0.13 3.00 1.94
N ILE A 78 0.48 1.75 2.30
CA ILE A 78 0.21 1.19 3.64
C ILE A 78 0.96 2.00 4.71
N THR A 79 2.26 2.24 4.51
CA THR A 79 3.08 2.99 5.47
C THR A 79 2.53 4.41 5.68
N ALA A 80 2.04 5.07 4.62
CA ALA A 80 1.41 6.38 4.72
C ALA A 80 0.14 6.34 5.59
N LEU A 81 -0.75 5.37 5.37
CA LEU A 81 -1.97 5.20 6.15
C LEU A 81 -1.71 4.84 7.62
N GLU A 82 -0.70 4.02 7.88
CA GLU A 82 -0.27 3.68 9.24
C GLU A 82 0.26 4.92 9.99
N THR A 83 0.99 5.78 9.28
CA THR A 83 1.49 7.06 9.82
C THR A 83 0.33 7.98 10.18
N GLU A 84 -0.66 8.13 9.29
CA GLU A 84 -1.87 8.92 9.56
C GLU A 84 -2.65 8.39 10.76
N ARG A 85 -2.81 7.07 10.85
CA ARG A 85 -3.46 6.41 11.99
C ARG A 85 -2.74 6.72 13.31
N GLN A 86 -1.41 6.65 13.31
CA GLN A 86 -0.62 6.95 14.50
C GLN A 86 -0.76 8.41 14.92
N ASN A 87 -0.78 9.34 13.96
CA ASN A 87 -1.01 10.76 14.23
C ASN A 87 -2.39 11.01 14.87
N ALA A 88 -3.44 10.36 14.38
CA ALA A 88 -4.78 10.46 14.96
C ALA A 88 -4.84 9.94 16.41
N VAL A 89 -4.16 8.83 16.69
CA VAL A 89 -4.06 8.26 18.05
C VAL A 89 -3.30 9.21 18.98
N ASN A 90 -2.17 9.77 18.52
CA ASN A 90 -1.35 10.70 19.28
C ASN A 90 -2.12 12.00 19.61
N ALA A 91 -2.85 12.56 18.65
CA ALA A 91 -3.69 13.74 18.87
C ALA A 91 -4.78 13.49 19.93
N ALA A 92 -5.46 12.34 19.84
CA ALA A 92 -6.46 11.96 20.83
C ALA A 92 -5.87 11.72 22.23
N ALA A 93 -4.64 11.19 22.31
CA ALA A 93 -3.93 11.02 23.58
C ALA A 93 -3.56 12.37 24.21
N ALA A 94 -3.08 13.33 23.42
CA ALA A 94 -2.74 14.68 23.87
C ALA A 94 -3.97 15.42 24.43
N GLU A 95 -5.12 15.34 23.76
CA GLU A 95 -6.37 15.93 24.26
C GLU A 95 -6.80 15.33 25.61
N LYS A 96 -6.64 14.02 25.79
CA LYS A 96 -6.95 13.36 27.06
C LYS A 96 -6.03 13.88 28.17
N ALA A 97 -4.73 13.97 27.91
CA ALA A 97 -3.76 14.48 28.87
C ALA A 97 -4.10 15.93 29.28
N ALA A 98 -4.41 16.80 28.33
CA ALA A 98 -4.80 18.19 28.59
C ALA A 98 -6.10 18.29 29.41
N LYS A 99 -7.10 17.44 29.14
CA LYS A 99 -8.36 17.41 29.92
C LYS A 99 -8.15 16.85 31.32
N THR A 100 -7.28 15.86 31.50
CA THR A 100 -6.91 15.34 32.83
C THR A 100 -6.18 16.40 33.64
N ALA A 101 -5.21 17.12 33.05
CA ALA A 101 -4.51 18.22 33.71
C ALA A 101 -5.47 19.34 34.16
N LYS A 102 -6.46 19.70 33.33
CA LYS A 102 -7.52 20.66 33.71
C LYS A 102 -8.42 20.16 34.83
N LYS A 103 -8.68 18.85 34.91
CA LYS A 103 -9.48 18.26 35.99
C LYS A 103 -8.69 18.16 37.30
N SER A 104 -7.39 17.88 37.25
CA SER A 104 -6.55 17.81 38.44
C SER A 104 -6.24 19.18 39.05
N SER A 105 -6.33 20.27 38.28
CA SER A 105 -6.08 21.63 38.79
C SER A 105 -7.27 22.28 39.53
N GLY A 106 -8.43 21.61 39.60
CA GLY A 106 -9.65 22.13 40.23
C GLY A 106 -10.07 21.38 41.50
N TRP A 107 -9.18 20.59 42.10
CA TRP A 107 -9.49 19.71 43.22
C TRP A 107 -8.56 19.87 44.44
N TRP A 108 -8.04 21.09 44.61
CA TRP A 108 -7.47 21.62 45.85
C TRP A 108 -8.16 22.94 46.18
#